data_AF-A0A380P3G8-F1
#
_entry.id   AF-A0A380P3G8-F1
#
_cell.length_a   1.000
_cell.length_b   1.000
_cell.length_c   1.000
_cell.angle_alpha   90.00
_cell.angle_beta   90.00
_cell.angle_gamma   90.00
#
_symmetry.space_group_name_H-M   'P 1'
#
loop_
_entity.id
_entity.type
_entity.pdbx_description
1 polymer ?
#
loop_
_entity_poly.entity_id
_entity_poly.type
_entity_poly.pdbx_seq_one_letter_code
_entity_poly.pdbx_strand_id
1 'polypeptide(L)' 'MHQLDELDANIQSFDQALAQTEPGEFSSPQFALDRRRVYRPRQENQPEDL' A
#
# COMPACT_ATOMS: atom_id res chain seq x y z
N MET A 1 -1.49 24.05 -6.96
CA MET A 1 -0.36 23.82 -6.05
C MET A 1 -0.85 23.08 -4.81
N HIS A 2 -1.02 21.75 -4.91
CA HIS A 2 -1.40 20.87 -3.79
C HIS A 2 -0.75 19.48 -3.97
N GLN A 3 0.50 19.43 -4.44
CA GLN A 3 1.21 18.17 -4.71
C GLN A 3 1.50 17.38 -3.43
N LEU A 4 1.71 18.09 -2.30
CA LEU A 4 1.92 17.46 -1.00
C LEU A 4 0.62 16.84 -0.46
N ASP A 5 -0.52 17.49 -0.65
CA ASP A 5 -1.82 16.96 -0.24
C ASP A 5 -2.18 15.73 -1.08
N GLU A 6 -1.89 15.76 -2.38
CA GLU A 6 -2.07 14.61 -3.27
C GLU A 6 -1.14 13.45 -2.88
N LEU A 7 0.11 13.75 -2.50
CA LEU A 7 1.03 12.74 -1.99
C LEU A 7 0.52 12.12 -0.69
N ASP A 8 0.04 12.93 0.26
CA ASP A 8 -0.49 12.46 1.54
C ASP A 8 -1.71 11.55 1.34
N ALA A 9 -2.64 11.95 0.47
CA ALA A 9 -3.79 11.12 0.10
C ALA A 9 -3.37 9.79 -0.55
N ASN A 10 -2.35 9.80 -1.41
CA ASN A 10 -1.82 8.59 -2.04
C ASN A 10 -1.17 7.65 -1.02
N ILE A 11 -0.42 8.18 -0.05
CA ILE A 11 0.19 7.38 1.03
C ILE A 11 -0.89 6.74 1.88
N GLN A 12 -1.87 7.53 2.34
CA GLN A 12 -2.99 7.00 3.14
C GLN A 12 -3.77 5.91 2.39
N SER A 13 -3.98 6.09 1.09
CA SER A 13 -4.64 5.09 0.24
C SER A 13 -3.82 3.81 0.12
N PHE A 14 -2.50 3.92 0.07
CA PHE A 14 -1.59 2.78 0.04
C PHE A 14 -1.65 1.98 1.36
N ASP A 15 -1.59 2.67 2.50
CA ASP A 15 -1.69 2.05 3.82
C ASP A 15 -3.03 1.35 4.04
N GLN A 16 -4.14 1.99 3.64
CA GLN A 16 -5.46 1.37 3.71
C GLN A 16 -5.58 0.15 2.81
N ALA A 17 -5.01 0.20 1.61
CA ALA A 17 -5.01 -0.94 0.69
C ALA A 17 -4.21 -2.12 1.27
N LEU A 18 -3.03 -1.85 1.85
CA LEU A 18 -2.21 -2.86 2.52
C LEU A 18 -2.92 -3.47 3.73
N ALA A 19 -3.56 -2.66 4.57
CA ALA A 19 -4.25 -3.12 5.78
C ALA A 19 -5.41 -4.09 5.45
N GLN A 20 -6.10 -3.87 4.33
CA GLN A 20 -7.22 -4.69 3.87
C GLN A 20 -6.81 -5.90 3.01
N THR A 21 -5.52 -6.01 2.67
CA THR A 21 -5.01 -7.11 1.83
C THR A 21 -4.42 -8.20 2.71
N GLU A 22 -4.67 -9.45 2.36
CA GLU A 22 -4.08 -10.59 3.06
C GLU A 22 -2.57 -10.71 2.75
N PRO A 23 -1.73 -11.15 3.71
CA PRO A 23 -0.31 -11.34 3.45
C PRO A 23 -0.03 -12.37 2.35
N GLY A 24 0.76 -11.96 1.35
CA GLY A 24 1.12 -12.75 0.18
C GLY A 24 0.17 -12.59 -1.00
N GLU A 25 -0.81 -11.70 -0.90
CA GLU A 25 -1.77 -11.43 -1.97
C GLU A 25 -1.65 -9.99 -2.49
N PHE A 26 -2.19 -9.79 -3.68
CA PHE A 26 -2.43 -8.46 -4.23
C PHE A 26 -3.81 -7.95 -3.80
N SER A 27 -3.87 -6.66 -3.50
CA SER A 27 -5.12 -5.97 -3.24
C SER A 27 -6.02 -5.96 -4.48
N SER A 28 -7.32 -5.76 -4.26
CA SER A 28 -8.23 -5.35 -5.33
C SER A 28 -7.76 -4.04 -5.98
N PRO A 29 -8.10 -3.77 -7.25
CA PRO A 29 -7.72 -2.51 -7.91
C PRO A 29 -8.14 -1.29 -7.09
N GLN A 30 -7.18 -0.47 -6.68
CA GLN A 30 -7.42 0.69 -5.84
C GLN A 30 -7.70 1.91 -6.72
N PHE A 31 -8.93 2.41 -6.72
CA PHE A 31 -9.32 3.55 -7.56
C PHE A 31 -8.53 4.82 -7.24
N ALA A 32 -8.24 5.07 -5.95
CA ALA A 32 -7.43 6.19 -5.51
C ALA A 32 -5.99 6.15 -6.03
N LEU A 33 -5.49 4.94 -6.35
CA LEU A 33 -4.15 4.71 -6.89
C LEU A 33 -4.18 4.40 -8.39
N ASP A 34 -5.12 5.00 -9.14
CA ASP A 34 -5.25 4.79 -10.59
C ASP A 34 -5.41 3.30 -10.97
N ARG A 35 -6.27 2.60 -10.20
CA ARG A 35 -6.56 1.16 -10.33
C ARG A 35 -5.34 0.25 -10.18
N ARG A 36 -4.25 0.75 -9.59
CA ARG A 36 -3.11 -0.08 -9.24
C ARG A 36 -3.49 -1.08 -8.15
N ARG A 37 -2.81 -2.21 -8.17
CA ARG A 37 -2.89 -3.23 -7.12
C ARG A 37 -1.65 -3.11 -6.26
N VAL A 38 -1.85 -3.27 -4.97
CA VAL A 38 -0.79 -3.19 -3.97
C VAL A 38 -0.53 -4.58 -3.43
N TYR A 39 0.73 -5.01 -3.41
CA TYR A 39 1.11 -6.30 -2.87
C TYR A 39 1.42 -6.18 -1.38
N ARG A 40 0.80 -7.02 -0.55
CA ARG A 40 1.21 -7.18 0.85
C ARG A 40 2.16 -8.37 0.93
N PRO A 41 3.45 -8.18 1.21
CA PRO A 41 4.36 -9.32 1.38
C PRO A 41 3.94 -10.19 2.56
N ARG A 42 4.10 -11.52 2.45
CA ARG A 42 4.19 -12.37 3.64
C ARG A 42 5.43 -11.94 4.39
N GLN A 43 5.34 -11.86 5.72
CA GLN A 43 6.51 -11.65 6.57
C GLN A 43 7.40 -12.92 6.51
N GLU A 44 8.05 -13.13 5.38
CA GLU A 44 9.12 -14.11 5.22
C GLU A 44 10.42 -13.30 5.24
N ASN A 45 10.98 -13.20 6.45
CA ASN A 45 12.26 -12.55 6.78
C ASN A 45 12.21 -11.01 6.85
N GLN A 46 11.77 -10.48 8.00
CA GLN A 46 12.47 -9.34 8.57
C GLN A 46 13.82 -9.87 9.07
N PRO A 47 14.98 -9.52 8.50
CA PRO A 47 16.18 -9.51 9.31
C PRO A 47 15.91 -8.48 10.41
N GLU A 48 15.73 -8.96 11.64
CA GLU A 48 15.80 -8.14 12.84
C GLU A 48 17.13 -7.35 12.80
N ASP A 49 17.05 -6.06 13.11
CA ASP A 49 18.14 -5.15 13.47
C ASP A 49 19.58 -5.47 13.00
N LEU A 50 20.12 -4.61 12.13
CA LEU A 50 21.57 -4.33 12.06
C LEU A 50 21.83 -2.85 12.32
#